data_AF-A0A4D4LHU6-F1
#
_entry.id   AF-A0A4D4LHU6-F1
#
_cell.length_a   1.000
_cell.length_b   1.000
_cell.length_c   1.000
_cell.angle_alpha   90.00
_cell.angle_beta   90.00
_cell.angle_gamma   90.00
#
_symmetry.space_group_name_H-M   'P 1'
#
loop_
_entity.id
_entity.type
_entity.pdbx_description
1 polymer ?
#
loop_
_entity_poly.entity_id
_entity_poly.type
_entity_poly.pdbx_seq_one_letter_code
_entity_poly.pdbx_strand_id
1 'polypeptide(L)'
;MVGKPDDGWDIDTSGVRGVLLKTGHVADDIEGQAKSYGKHLLSAAKSAGTLSMGCGPKPEGGPVAAALVEFEQKTENDIKYIAARSGKSIKGAATATKEYVGGDLAMAAHAQREALKAPDLNPPGQHHRNGPK
;
A
#
# COMPACT_ATOMS: atom_id res chain seq x y z
N MET A 1 -45.04 3.86 15.87
CA MET A 1 -43.76 3.72 15.15
C MET A 1 -42.76 4.61 15.87
N VAL A 2 -41.90 4.03 16.71
CA VAL A 2 -40.85 4.77 17.42
C VAL A 2 -39.71 4.96 16.43
N GLY A 3 -39.36 6.22 16.13
CA GLY A 3 -38.23 6.56 15.27
C GLY A 3 -36.95 5.97 15.86
N LYS A 4 -36.14 5.31 15.02
CA LYS A 4 -34.83 4.79 15.43
C LYS A 4 -33.95 5.97 15.89
N PRO A 5 -33.15 5.81 16.96
CA PRO A 5 -32.22 6.84 17.40
C PRO A 5 -31.14 7.08 16.34
N ASP A 6 -30.89 8.35 16.01
CA ASP A 6 -29.84 8.81 15.08
C ASP A 6 -28.47 8.87 15.79
N ASP A 7 -27.94 7.71 16.20
CA ASP A 7 -26.61 7.60 16.83
C ASP A 7 -25.43 7.71 15.83
N GLY A 8 -25.72 8.05 14.56
CA GLY A 8 -24.74 8.21 13.48
C GLY A 8 -24.17 6.88 12.96
N TRP A 9 -24.65 5.77 13.51
CA TRP A 9 -24.23 4.41 13.21
C TRP A 9 -25.44 3.57 12.81
N ASP A 10 -25.99 3.79 11.61
CA ASP A 10 -26.94 2.88 10.97
C ASP A 10 -26.24 2.17 9.80
N ILE A 11 -25.30 1.28 10.13
CA ILE A 11 -24.49 0.58 9.11
C ILE A 11 -25.18 -0.69 8.63
N ASP A 12 -25.36 -0.80 7.31
CA ASP A 12 -25.64 -2.07 6.64
C ASP A 12 -24.39 -2.95 6.64
N THR A 13 -24.31 -3.84 7.63
CA THR A 13 -23.17 -4.76 7.81
C THR A 13 -22.96 -5.70 6.61
N SER A 14 -24.03 -6.04 5.88
CA SER A 14 -23.95 -6.89 4.68
C SER A 14 -23.37 -6.11 3.50
N GLY A 15 -23.80 -4.87 3.33
CA GLY A 15 -23.24 -3.92 2.36
C GLY A 15 -21.77 -3.64 2.63
N VAL A 16 -21.39 -3.38 3.89
CA VAL A 16 -19.99 -3.18 4.29
C VAL A 16 -19.14 -4.41 3.98
N ARG A 17 -19.61 -5.62 4.30
CA ARG A 17 -18.91 -6.86 3.94
C ARG A 17 -18.70 -6.98 2.42
N GLY A 18 -19.72 -6.64 1.64
CA GLY A 18 -19.62 -6.63 0.17
C GLY A 18 -18.54 -5.68 -0.35
N VAL A 19 -18.47 -4.47 0.21
CA VAL A 19 -17.42 -3.49 -0.12
C VAL A 19 -16.04 -4.00 0.30
N LEU A 20 -15.90 -4.52 1.53
CA LEU A 20 -14.64 -5.04 2.04
C LEU A 20 -14.08 -6.18 1.17
N LEU A 21 -14.92 -7.09 0.69
CA LEU A 21 -14.50 -8.16 -0.22
C LEU A 21 -14.01 -7.61 -1.56
N LYS A 22 -14.74 -6.66 -2.15
CA LYS A 22 -14.34 -6.02 -3.42
C LYS A 22 -13.03 -5.25 -3.26
N THR A 23 -12.91 -4.45 -2.21
CA THR A 23 -11.70 -3.65 -1.95
C THR A 23 -10.51 -4.53 -1.59
N GLY A 24 -10.73 -5.65 -0.87
CA GLY A 24 -9.70 -6.66 -0.61
C GLY A 24 -9.14 -7.25 -1.90
N HIS A 25 -10.01 -7.66 -2.84
CA HIS A 25 -9.57 -8.17 -4.13
C HIS A 25 -8.75 -7.14 -4.92
N VAL A 26 -9.19 -5.88 -4.95
CA VAL A 26 -8.43 -4.81 -5.61
C VAL A 26 -7.08 -4.56 -4.91
N ALA A 27 -7.02 -4.68 -3.58
CA ALA A 27 -5.76 -4.56 -2.85
C ALA A 27 -4.78 -5.70 -3.19
N ASP A 28 -5.29 -6.93 -3.37
CA ASP A 28 -4.49 -8.07 -3.84
C ASP A 28 -3.96 -7.81 -5.27
N ASP A 29 -4.79 -7.25 -6.15
CA ASP A 29 -4.38 -6.84 -7.49
C ASP A 29 -3.25 -5.79 -7.46
N ILE A 30 -3.33 -4.81 -6.55
CA ILE A 30 -2.29 -3.78 -6.35
C ILE A 30 -0.95 -4.42 -5.94
N GLU A 31 -0.96 -5.41 -5.04
CA GLU A 31 0.26 -6.14 -4.67
C GLU A 31 0.86 -6.89 -5.88
N GLY A 32 0.00 -7.50 -6.69
CA GLY A 32 0.41 -8.15 -7.94
C GLY A 32 1.03 -7.17 -8.95
N GLN A 33 0.42 -5.99 -9.11
CA GLN A 33 0.94 -4.94 -9.98
C GLN A 33 2.26 -4.35 -9.45
N ALA A 34 2.41 -4.17 -8.14
CA ALA A 34 3.65 -3.72 -7.52
C ALA A 34 4.82 -4.68 -7.79
N LYS A 35 4.59 -6.00 -7.67
CA LYS A 35 5.59 -7.03 -8.03
C LYS A 35 5.93 -7.00 -9.52
N SER A 36 4.94 -6.75 -10.37
CA SER A 36 5.13 -6.68 -11.82
C SER A 36 5.89 -5.42 -12.22
N TYR A 37 5.63 -4.29 -11.55
CA TYR A 37 6.30 -3.01 -11.76
C TYR A 37 7.83 -3.11 -11.65
N GLY A 38 8.36 -3.66 -10.54
CA GLY A 38 9.80 -3.84 -10.38
C GLY A 38 10.41 -4.78 -11.43
N LYS A 39 9.70 -5.87 -11.77
CA LYS A 39 10.14 -6.79 -12.85
C LYS A 39 10.21 -6.09 -14.21
N HIS A 40 9.21 -5.27 -14.54
CA HIS A 40 9.17 -4.54 -15.79
C HIS A 40 10.21 -3.43 -15.85
N LEU A 41 10.48 -2.73 -14.74
CA LEU A 41 11.58 -1.78 -14.64
C LEU A 41 12.93 -2.43 -14.87
N LEU A 42 13.21 -3.56 -14.23
CA LEU A 42 14.44 -4.32 -14.44
C LEU A 42 14.56 -4.82 -15.88
N SER A 43 13.46 -5.30 -16.46
CA SER A 43 13.41 -5.75 -17.85
C SER A 43 13.66 -4.60 -18.84
N ALA A 44 13.07 -3.43 -18.59
CA ALA A 44 13.27 -2.23 -19.39
C ALA A 44 14.73 -1.73 -19.28
N ALA A 45 15.29 -1.69 -18.07
CA ALA A 45 16.68 -1.31 -17.83
C ALA A 45 17.67 -2.22 -18.59
N LYS A 46 17.43 -3.54 -18.58
CA LYS A 46 18.22 -4.50 -19.37
C LYS A 46 18.07 -4.30 -20.88
N SER A 47 16.88 -3.89 -21.33
CA SER A 47 16.56 -3.71 -22.75
C SER A 47 16.97 -2.34 -23.30
N ALA A 48 17.23 -1.35 -22.45
CA ALA A 48 17.52 0.03 -22.85
C ALA A 48 18.88 0.21 -23.55
N GLY A 49 19.65 -0.86 -23.73
CA GLY A 49 20.93 -0.85 -24.41
C GLY A 49 22.02 -0.11 -23.63
N THR A 50 23.22 -0.10 -24.19
CA THR A 50 24.37 0.63 -23.64
C THR A 50 24.88 1.61 -24.69
N LEU A 51 25.11 2.86 -24.30
CA LEU A 51 25.89 3.80 -25.10
C LEU A 51 27.38 3.42 -24.97
N SER A 52 28.01 3.04 -26.08
CA SER A 52 29.46 2.88 -26.17
C SER A 52 30.05 4.15 -26.77
N MET A 53 30.78 4.93 -25.98
CA MET A 53 31.40 6.19 -26.43
C MET A 53 32.74 5.96 -27.17
N GLY A 54 32.97 4.77 -27.73
CA GLY A 54 34.13 4.46 -28.57
C GLY A 54 35.47 4.32 -27.83
N CYS A 55 35.55 4.69 -26.54
CA CYS A 55 36.76 4.58 -25.73
C CYS A 55 36.47 3.79 -24.44
N GLY A 56 36.72 2.48 -24.46
CA GLY A 56 36.68 1.62 -23.28
C GLY A 56 35.63 0.50 -23.28
N PRO A 57 35.66 -0.38 -22.26
CA PRO A 57 34.73 -1.49 -22.14
C PRO A 57 33.29 -1.00 -22.02
N LYS A 58 32.37 -1.69 -22.70
CA LYS A 58 30.94 -1.38 -22.74
C LYS A 58 30.35 -1.49 -21.32
N PRO A 59 29.79 -0.41 -20.73
CA PRO A 59 29.18 -0.49 -19.41
C PRO A 59 27.96 -1.42 -19.38
N GLU A 60 27.73 -2.10 -18.25
CA GLU A 60 26.49 -2.82 -18.01
C GLU A 60 25.36 -1.82 -17.78
N GLY A 61 24.52 -1.61 -18.79
CA GLY A 61 23.42 -0.65 -18.79
C GLY A 61 23.82 0.76 -19.22
N GLY A 62 23.02 1.36 -20.11
CA GLY A 62 23.15 2.74 -20.52
C GLY A 62 22.51 3.74 -19.53
N PRO A 63 22.56 5.05 -19.81
CA PRO A 63 21.99 6.08 -18.93
C PRO A 63 20.50 5.89 -18.62
N VAL A 64 19.75 5.29 -19.54
CA VAL A 64 18.34 4.95 -19.33
C VAL A 64 18.18 3.88 -18.24
N ALA A 65 19.07 2.88 -18.17
CA ALA A 65 19.03 1.88 -17.12
C ALA A 65 19.26 2.50 -15.73
N ALA A 66 20.21 3.44 -15.63
CA ALA A 66 20.47 4.18 -14.40
C ALA A 66 19.27 5.04 -13.96
N ALA A 67 18.62 5.73 -14.92
CA ALA A 67 17.42 6.52 -14.63
C ALA A 67 16.25 5.67 -14.13
N LEU A 68 16.07 4.46 -14.67
CA LEU A 68 15.03 3.53 -14.22
C LEU A 68 15.29 3.00 -12.80
N VAL A 69 16.55 2.74 -12.44
CA VAL A 69 16.93 2.36 -11.07
C VAL A 69 16.64 3.51 -10.09
N GLU A 70 17.00 4.75 -10.44
CA GLU A 70 16.69 5.91 -9.60
C GLU A 70 15.18 6.14 -9.46
N PHE A 71 14.42 5.93 -10.54
CA PHE A 71 12.96 6.02 -10.53
C PHE A 71 12.34 4.94 -9.63
N GLU A 72 12.81 3.69 -9.71
CA GLU A 72 12.39 2.61 -8.80
C GLU A 72 12.62 3.00 -7.34
N GLN A 73 13.84 3.42 -6.99
CA GLN A 73 14.21 3.79 -5.63
C GLN A 73 13.34 4.95 -5.08
N LYS A 74 13.01 5.93 -5.93
CA LYS A 74 12.16 7.06 -5.52
C LYS A 74 10.69 6.70 -5.37
N THR A 75 10.20 5.69 -6.11
CA THR A 75 8.78 5.31 -6.14
C THR A 75 8.44 4.13 -5.23
N GLU A 76 9.45 3.38 -4.76
CA GLU A 76 9.26 2.18 -3.93
C GLU A 76 8.42 2.49 -2.68
N ASN A 77 8.74 3.58 -1.97
CA ASN A 77 8.03 3.96 -0.76
C ASN A 77 6.58 4.39 -1.06
N ASP A 78 6.32 5.02 -2.20
CA ASP A 78 4.97 5.43 -2.59
C ASP A 78 4.08 4.21 -2.84
N ILE A 79 4.62 3.20 -3.53
CA ILE A 79 3.91 1.95 -3.79
C ILE A 79 3.62 1.20 -2.48
N LYS A 80 4.62 1.10 -1.59
CA LYS A 80 4.44 0.53 -0.25
C LYS A 80 3.40 1.31 0.57
N TYR A 81 3.42 2.64 0.48
CA TYR A 81 2.46 3.50 1.16
C TYR A 81 1.02 3.24 0.72
N ILE A 82 0.77 3.15 -0.59
CA ILE A 82 -0.56 2.87 -1.14
C ILE A 82 -1.08 1.53 -0.63
N ALA A 83 -0.25 0.47 -0.68
CA ALA A 83 -0.62 -0.84 -0.18
C ALA A 83 -0.91 -0.82 1.33
N ALA A 84 -0.01 -0.23 2.13
CA ALA A 84 -0.16 -0.15 3.58
C ALA A 84 -1.39 0.68 3.99
N ARG A 85 -1.65 1.79 3.30
CA ARG A 85 -2.82 2.64 3.54
C ARG A 85 -4.12 1.90 3.20
N SER A 86 -4.15 1.19 2.07
CA SER A 86 -5.31 0.41 1.64
C SER A 86 -5.63 -0.71 2.64
N GLY A 87 -4.62 -1.48 3.04
CA GLY A 87 -4.77 -2.53 4.06
C GLY A 87 -5.25 -1.98 5.40
N LYS A 88 -4.72 -0.82 5.82
CA LYS A 88 -5.14 -0.15 7.06
C LYS A 88 -6.61 0.31 7.00
N SER A 89 -7.07 0.84 5.87
CA SER A 89 -8.47 1.22 5.67
C SER A 89 -9.41 0.01 5.70
N ILE A 90 -9.08 -1.07 5.00
CA ILE A 90 -9.88 -2.32 4.98
C ILE A 90 -9.98 -2.89 6.40
N LYS A 91 -8.85 -3.02 7.09
CA LYS A 91 -8.80 -3.53 8.47
C LYS A 91 -9.61 -2.65 9.41
N GLY A 92 -9.45 -1.33 9.31
CA GLY A 92 -10.18 -0.35 10.10
C GLY A 92 -11.69 -0.48 9.96
N ALA A 93 -12.19 -0.55 8.72
CA ALA A 93 -13.61 -0.72 8.44
C ALA A 93 -14.14 -2.09 8.91
N ALA A 94 -13.37 -3.17 8.73
CA ALA A 94 -13.74 -4.49 9.23
C ALA A 94 -13.81 -4.52 10.77
N THR A 95 -12.82 -3.94 11.45
CA THR A 95 -12.80 -3.84 12.92
C THR A 95 -13.94 -2.96 13.42
N ALA A 96 -14.15 -1.77 12.84
CA ALA A 96 -15.25 -0.89 13.24
C ALA A 96 -16.62 -1.57 13.11
N THR A 97 -16.85 -2.30 12.02
CA THR A 97 -18.09 -3.06 11.80
C THR A 97 -18.25 -4.18 12.83
N LYS A 98 -17.17 -4.87 13.17
CA LYS A 98 -17.18 -5.92 14.20
C LYS A 98 -17.57 -5.35 15.56
N GLU A 99 -16.97 -4.24 15.98
CA GLU A 99 -17.27 -3.61 17.27
C GLU A 99 -18.69 -3.04 17.30
N TYR A 100 -19.17 -2.47 16.18
CA TYR A 100 -20.57 -2.04 16.03
C TYR A 100 -21.55 -3.20 16.22
N VAL A 101 -21.33 -4.35 15.57
CA VAL A 101 -22.16 -5.55 15.75
C VAL A 101 -22.13 -6.05 17.19
N GLY A 102 -20.99 -5.88 17.88
CA GLY A 102 -20.85 -6.16 19.30
C GLY A 102 -21.56 -5.16 20.23
N GLY A 103 -22.12 -4.07 19.70
CA GLY A 103 -22.77 -3.00 20.45
C GLY A 103 -21.80 -1.98 21.07
N ASP A 104 -20.50 -2.04 20.75
CA ASP A 104 -19.49 -1.12 21.27
C ASP A 104 -19.18 0.00 20.26
N LEU A 105 -20.04 1.02 20.27
CA LEU A 105 -19.91 2.18 19.38
C LEU A 105 -18.64 3.00 19.65
N ALA A 106 -18.14 2.99 20.89
CA ALA A 106 -16.93 3.72 21.26
C ALA A 106 -15.70 3.06 20.62
N MET A 107 -15.62 1.74 20.69
CA MET A 107 -14.57 0.95 20.05
C MET A 107 -14.69 0.97 18.52
N ALA A 108 -15.90 0.97 17.97
CA ALA A 108 -16.13 1.16 16.55
C ALA A 108 -15.58 2.50 16.05
N ALA A 109 -15.92 3.60 16.73
CA ALA A 109 -15.43 4.93 16.40
C ALA A 109 -13.91 5.06 16.62
N HIS A 110 -13.37 4.41 17.65
CA HIS A 110 -11.92 4.35 17.86
C HIS A 110 -11.21 3.63 16.70
N ALA A 111 -11.69 2.45 16.29
CA ALA A 111 -11.13 1.70 15.17
C ALA A 111 -11.13 2.52 13.86
N GLN A 112 -12.22 3.25 13.59
CA GLN A 112 -12.30 4.15 12.44
C GLN A 112 -11.27 5.28 12.53
N ARG A 113 -11.12 5.95 13.69
CA ARG A 113 -10.12 7.01 13.89
C ARG A 113 -8.69 6.49 13.75
N GLU A 114 -8.38 5.31 14.28
CA GLU A 114 -7.05 4.70 14.15
C GLU A 114 -6.71 4.40 12.69
N ALA A 115 -7.69 3.97 11.89
CA ALA A 115 -7.51 3.70 10.48
C ALA A 115 -7.18 4.96 9.64
N LEU A 116 -7.63 6.14 10.09
CA LEU A 116 -7.34 7.41 9.40
C LEU A 116 -5.88 7.86 9.55
N LYS A 117 -5.18 7.41 10.60
CA LYS A 117 -3.76 7.75 10.81
C LYS A 117 -2.92 7.21 9.66
N ALA A 118 -1.85 7.91 9.29
CA ALA A 118 -0.90 7.42 8.28
C ALA A 118 -0.38 6.01 8.64
N PRO A 119 -0.18 5.12 7.66
CA PRO A 119 0.51 3.86 7.89
C PRO A 119 1.98 4.15 8.22
N ASP A 120 2.53 3.36 9.13
CA ASP A 120 3.97 3.31 9.36
C ASP A 120 4.59 2.27 8.41
N LEU A 121 5.49 2.72 7.55
CA LEU A 121 6.21 1.85 6.61
C LEU A 121 7.39 1.13 7.26
N ASN A 122 7.83 1.57 8.44
CA ASN A 122 8.98 1.03 9.18
C ASN A 122 8.58 0.67 10.62
N PRO A 123 7.71 -0.34 10.82
CA PRO A 123 7.30 -0.74 12.16
C PRO A 123 8.50 -1.23 13.01
N PRO A 124 8.45 -1.06 14.34
CA PRO A 124 9.53 -1.46 15.23
C PRO A 124 9.87 -2.95 15.06
N GLY A 125 11.12 -3.22 14.66
CA GLY A 125 11.61 -4.55 14.25
C GLY A 125 12.29 -4.58 12.87
N GLN A 126 12.07 -3.57 12.03
CA GLN A 126 12.76 -3.37 10.74
C GLN A 126 13.77 -2.21 10.78
N HIS A 127 14.43 -1.98 11.92
CA HIS A 127 15.63 -1.14 11.94
C HIS A 127 16.69 -1.80 11.05
N HIS A 128 16.79 -1.34 9.80
CA HIS A 128 18.01 -1.47 9.05
C HIS A 128 19.13 -0.88 9.92
N ARG A 129 19.99 -1.77 10.44
CA ARG A 129 21.27 -1.38 11.02
C ARG A 129 22.04 -0.68 9.91
N ASN A 130 21.99 0.65 9.89
CA ASN A 130 22.88 1.45 9.07
C ASN A 130 24.32 1.13 9.49
N GLY A 131 25.10 0.56 8.57
CA GLY A 131 26.55 0.47 8.68
C GLY A 131 27.19 1.87 8.68
N PRO A 132 28.43 2.00 9.18
CA PRO A 132 29.00 3.30 9.53
C PRO A 132 29.35 4.17 8.31
N LYS A 133 29.40 5.48 8.58
CA LYS A 133 29.69 6.60 7.68
C LYS A 133 30.93 6.42 6.81
#